data_AF-A0AA90ZED6-F1
#
_entry.id   AF-A0AA90ZED6-F1
#
_cell.length_a   1.000
_cell.length_b   1.000
_cell.length_c   1.000
_cell.angle_alpha   90.00
_cell.angle_beta   90.00
_cell.angle_gamma   90.00
#
_symmetry.space_group_name_H-M   'P 1'
#
loop_
_entity.id
_entity.type
_entity.pdbx_description
1 polymer ?
#
loop_
_entity_poly.entity_id
_entity_poly.type
_entity_poly.pdbx_seq_one_letter_code
_entity_poly.pdbx_strand_id
1 'polypeptide(L)'
;MGIIEGDFYDLLVYFSNLFSHKKIREIFVDPYRIEYVGYRLSSDLKDNTSSLRSAFPEKGDLDRIGALILAVKNLVPEGPVLVTLGWDSIKYDPDCDRKQINAMIDVLDRSTFRYF
;
A
#
# COMPACT_ATOMS: atom_id res chain seq x y z
N MET A 1 -1.15 4.65 -15.41
CA MET A 1 -1.56 3.66 -14.41
C MET A 1 -1.20 2.24 -14.83
N GLY A 2 -0.21 1.65 -14.17
CA GLY A 2 0.16 0.24 -14.32
C GLY A 2 -0.48 -0.65 -13.25
N ILE A 3 -0.54 -1.96 -13.52
CA ILE A 3 -1.16 -2.97 -12.64
C ILE A 3 -0.28 -4.23 -12.60
N ILE A 4 -0.08 -4.77 -11.40
CA ILE A 4 0.51 -6.10 -11.16
C ILE A 4 -0.52 -6.94 -10.44
N GLU A 5 -0.87 -8.08 -11.00
CA GLU A 5 -1.72 -9.11 -10.38
C GLU A 5 -0.85 -10.07 -9.57
N GLY A 6 -1.37 -10.53 -8.42
CA GLY A 6 -0.66 -11.43 -7.51
C GLY A 6 -1.44 -11.62 -6.21
N ASP A 7 -0.85 -12.36 -5.26
CA ASP A 7 -1.38 -12.43 -3.90
C ASP A 7 -0.57 -11.48 -3.01
N PHE A 8 -1.21 -10.41 -2.57
CA PHE A 8 -0.61 -9.37 -1.73
C PHE A 8 -1.33 -9.24 -0.38
N TYR A 9 -2.11 -10.27 0.01
CA TYR A 9 -2.90 -10.25 1.23
C TYR A 9 -2.03 -10.00 2.47
N ASP A 10 -0.94 -10.75 2.65
CA ASP A 10 -0.05 -10.62 3.80
C ASP A 10 0.58 -9.23 3.88
N LEU A 11 0.97 -8.68 2.72
CA LEU A 11 1.52 -7.34 2.61
C LEU A 11 0.50 -6.29 3.05
N LEU A 12 -0.74 -6.40 2.56
CA LEU A 12 -1.82 -5.50 2.93
C LEU A 12 -2.13 -5.57 4.43
N VAL A 13 -2.25 -6.78 4.98
CA VAL A 13 -2.54 -7.01 6.41
C VAL A 13 -1.43 -6.42 7.27
N TYR A 14 -0.17 -6.67 6.92
CA TYR A 14 0.98 -6.12 7.63
C TYR A 14 0.94 -4.59 7.67
N PHE A 15 0.86 -3.93 6.51
CA PHE A 15 0.88 -2.46 6.47
C PHE A 15 -0.36 -1.84 7.11
N SER A 16 -1.53 -2.46 6.95
CA SER A 16 -2.76 -2.00 7.59
C SER A 16 -2.63 -2.01 9.10
N ASN A 17 -2.09 -3.10 9.66
CA ASN A 17 -1.78 -3.21 11.08
C ASN A 17 -0.71 -2.21 11.52
N LEU A 18 0.37 -2.05 10.75
CA LEU A 18 1.45 -1.12 11.06
C LEU A 18 0.91 0.31 11.19
N PHE A 19 0.15 0.79 10.19
CA PHE A 19 -0.42 2.14 10.19
C PHE A 19 -1.53 2.30 11.23
N SER A 20 -2.31 1.25 11.51
CA SER A 20 -3.31 1.27 12.58
C SER A 20 -2.67 1.35 13.97
N HIS A 21 -1.59 0.63 14.23
CA HIS A 21 -0.94 0.60 15.54
C HIS A 21 -0.03 1.80 15.79
N LYS A 22 0.83 2.11 14.82
CA LYS A 22 1.83 3.17 14.99
C LYS A 22 1.24 4.56 14.79
N LYS A 23 0.18 4.69 13.97
CA LYS A 23 -0.44 5.97 13.60
C LYS A 23 0.61 6.98 13.07
N ILE A 24 1.60 6.49 12.32
CA ILE A 24 2.67 7.28 11.70
C ILE A 24 2.35 7.46 10.22
N ARG A 25 2.46 8.69 9.71
CA ARG A 25 2.15 9.02 8.31
C ARG A 25 3.24 8.56 7.33
N GLU A 26 4.50 8.55 7.72
CA GLU A 26 5.62 8.22 6.84
C GLU A 26 6.55 7.19 7.49
N ILE A 27 6.92 6.16 6.75
CA ILE A 27 7.87 5.12 7.16
C ILE A 27 9.01 4.99 6.16
N PHE A 28 10.15 4.48 6.63
CA PHE A 28 11.32 4.22 5.81
C PHE A 28 11.53 2.72 5.66
N VAL A 29 11.58 2.27 4.41
CA VAL A 29 11.91 0.91 4.03
C VAL A 29 12.97 1.00 2.94
N ASP A 30 14.24 1.08 3.36
CA ASP A 30 15.40 1.39 2.50
C ASP A 30 15.37 0.62 1.16
N PRO A 31 15.43 1.30 0.00
CA PRO A 31 15.65 2.74 -0.23
C PRO A 31 14.40 3.64 -0.25
N TYR A 32 13.23 3.08 -0.01
CA TYR A 32 11.94 3.75 -0.19
C TYR A 32 11.49 4.50 1.05
N ARG A 33 10.79 5.60 0.80
CA ARG A 33 10.06 6.36 1.82
C ARG A 33 8.59 6.30 1.46
N ILE A 34 7.80 5.69 2.35
CA ILE A 34 6.41 5.33 2.10
C ILE A 34 5.53 6.23 2.95
N GLU A 35 4.72 7.05 2.30
CA GLU A 35 3.76 7.93 2.94
C GLU A 35 2.36 7.32 2.84
N TYR A 36 1.68 7.20 3.97
CA TYR A 36 0.31 6.75 4.08
C TYR A 36 -0.65 7.84 3.60
N VAL A 37 -1.40 7.56 2.53
CA VAL A 37 -2.41 8.49 1.99
C VAL A 37 -3.79 8.17 2.56
N GLY A 38 -4.14 6.88 2.63
CA GLY A 38 -5.43 6.44 3.13
C GLY A 38 -5.71 4.97 2.84
N TYR A 39 -6.97 4.58 3.04
CA TYR A 39 -7.45 3.23 2.77
C TYR A 39 -8.87 3.24 2.20
N ARG A 40 -9.28 2.10 1.63
CA ARG A 40 -10.64 1.82 1.19
C ARG A 40 -11.13 0.52 1.82
N LEU A 41 -12.40 0.49 2.19
CA LEU A 41 -13.02 -0.75 2.65
C LEU A 41 -13.42 -1.63 1.45
N SER A 42 -13.49 -2.94 1.65
CA SER A 42 -13.93 -3.88 0.62
C SER A 42 -15.39 -3.67 0.21
N SER A 43 -16.23 -3.13 1.09
CA SER A 43 -17.59 -2.68 0.75
C SER A 43 -17.55 -1.58 -0.31
N ASP A 44 -16.64 -0.62 -0.14
CA ASP A 44 -16.54 0.57 -0.99
C ASP A 44 -16.08 0.17 -2.40
N LEU A 45 -15.20 -0.85 -2.49
CA LEU A 45 -14.78 -1.45 -3.75
C LEU A 45 -15.92 -2.22 -4.46
N LYS A 46 -16.76 -2.94 -3.71
CA LYS A 46 -17.91 -3.70 -4.26
C LYS A 46 -19.03 -2.79 -4.75
N ASP A 47 -19.32 -1.74 -3.98
CA ASP A 47 -20.39 -0.80 -4.27
C ASP A 47 -19.95 0.30 -5.27
N ASN A 48 -18.70 0.24 -5.73
CA ASN A 48 -18.05 1.25 -6.57
C ASN A 48 -18.18 2.68 -5.98
N THR A 49 -18.23 2.78 -4.65
CA THR A 49 -18.29 4.04 -3.92
C THR A 49 -16.87 4.43 -3.53
N SER A 50 -16.41 5.60 -3.96
CA SER A 50 -15.00 5.99 -3.83
C SER A 50 -14.69 6.69 -2.50
N SER A 51 -15.15 6.17 -1.35
CA SER A 51 -14.83 6.79 -0.06
C SER A 51 -13.41 6.44 0.40
N LEU A 52 -12.43 7.11 -0.21
CA LEU A 52 -11.07 7.14 0.34
C LEU A 52 -11.10 7.70 1.75
N ARG A 53 -10.61 6.91 2.71
CA ARG A 53 -10.48 7.34 4.11
C ARG A 53 -9.04 7.77 4.36
N SER A 54 -8.81 9.07 4.53
CA SER A 54 -7.47 9.63 4.79
C SER A 54 -6.98 9.46 6.22
N ALA A 55 -7.87 9.06 7.14
CA ALA A 55 -7.51 8.70 8.51
C ALA A 55 -6.77 7.36 8.53
N PHE A 56 -6.02 7.09 9.61
CA PHE A 56 -5.44 5.76 9.83
C PHE A 56 -6.54 4.73 10.05
N PRO A 57 -6.32 3.44 9.73
CA PRO A 57 -7.33 2.43 9.97
C PRO A 57 -7.54 2.24 11.48
N GLU A 58 -8.80 2.06 11.89
CA GLU A 58 -9.14 1.68 13.26
C GLU A 58 -9.22 0.16 13.38
N LYS A 59 -9.16 -0.37 14.62
CA LYS A 59 -9.17 -1.83 14.85
C LYS A 59 -10.38 -2.53 14.22
N GLY A 60 -11.55 -1.88 14.21
CA GLY A 60 -12.77 -2.42 13.61
C GLY A 60 -12.80 -2.36 12.07
N ASP A 61 -11.87 -1.61 11.45
CA ASP A 61 -11.76 -1.53 9.99
C ASP A 61 -10.81 -2.58 9.42
N LEU A 62 -9.84 -3.09 10.20
CA LEU A 62 -8.72 -3.92 9.72
C LEU A 62 -9.16 -5.11 8.85
N ASP A 63 -10.15 -5.88 9.32
CA ASP A 63 -10.66 -7.06 8.60
C ASP A 63 -11.47 -6.71 7.34
N ARG A 64 -11.75 -5.42 7.14
CA ARG A 64 -12.58 -4.89 6.06
C ARG A 64 -11.77 -4.05 5.08
N ILE A 65 -10.46 -3.87 5.26
CA ILE A 65 -9.64 -3.09 4.34
C ILE A 65 -9.47 -3.89 3.05
N GLY A 66 -9.94 -3.31 1.95
CA GLY A 66 -9.77 -3.87 0.62
C GLY A 66 -8.55 -3.31 -0.10
N ALA A 67 -8.13 -2.09 0.23
CA ALA A 67 -6.90 -1.50 -0.29
C ALA A 67 -6.31 -0.41 0.61
N LEU A 68 -4.98 -0.31 0.59
CA LEU A 68 -4.21 0.82 1.09
C LEU A 68 -3.73 1.69 -0.06
N ILE A 69 -3.72 3.01 0.15
CA ILE A 69 -3.19 3.98 -0.79
C ILE A 69 -1.94 4.60 -0.14
N LEU A 70 -0.82 4.47 -0.83
CA LEU A 70 0.51 4.86 -0.37
C LEU A 70 1.17 5.75 -1.42
N ALA A 71 1.92 6.77 -1.02
CA ALA A 71 2.80 7.51 -1.89
C ALA A 71 4.25 7.06 -1.65
N VAL A 72 4.85 6.41 -2.64
CA VAL A 72 6.19 5.85 -2.55
C VAL A 72 7.18 6.80 -3.19
N LYS A 73 8.06 7.38 -2.36
CA LYS A 73 9.17 8.25 -2.79
C LYS A 73 10.42 7.40 -3.01
N ASN A 74 11.33 7.90 -3.85
CA ASN A 74 12.57 7.24 -4.29
C ASN A 74 12.37 5.98 -5.15
N LEU A 75 11.15 5.75 -5.65
CA LEU A 75 10.90 4.67 -6.62
C LEU A 75 11.36 5.08 -8.02
N VAL A 76 11.03 6.31 -8.41
CA VAL A 76 11.45 6.95 -9.65
C VAL A 76 11.97 8.36 -9.34
N PRO A 77 12.91 8.91 -10.12
CA PRO A 77 13.47 10.24 -9.88
C PRO A 77 12.47 11.38 -10.10
N GLU A 78 11.41 11.16 -10.89
CA GLU A 78 10.43 12.17 -11.28
C GLU A 78 9.47 12.58 -10.14
N GLY A 79 9.39 11.79 -9.06
CA GLY A 79 8.55 12.10 -7.92
C GLY A 79 7.93 10.89 -7.22
N PRO A 80 6.98 11.13 -6.31
CA PRO A 80 6.27 10.05 -5.63
C PRO A 80 5.37 9.28 -6.59
N VAL A 81 5.39 7.95 -6.48
CA VAL A 81 4.45 7.05 -7.17
C VAL A 81 3.33 6.69 -6.22
N LEU A 82 2.09 6.96 -6.61
CA LEU A 82 0.91 6.56 -5.87
C LEU A 82 0.67 5.07 -6.10
N VAL A 83 0.77 4.27 -5.04
CA VAL A 83 0.59 2.83 -5.04
C VAL A 83 -0.70 2.50 -4.28
N THR A 84 -1.63 1.84 -4.97
CA THR A 84 -2.80 1.20 -4.37
C THR A 84 -2.50 -0.28 -4.18
N LEU A 85 -2.26 -0.67 -2.93
CA LEU A 85 -2.04 -2.05 -2.52
C LEU A 85 -3.39 -2.68 -2.20
N GLY A 86 -3.83 -3.66 -2.98
CA GLY A 86 -5.02 -4.46 -2.74
C GLY A 86 -4.69 -5.90 -2.37
N TRP A 87 -5.70 -6.78 -2.30
CA TRP A 87 -5.52 -8.21 -2.05
C TRP A 87 -4.92 -8.95 -3.24
N ASP A 88 -5.45 -8.69 -4.42
CA ASP A 88 -5.18 -9.42 -5.67
C ASP A 88 -4.32 -8.63 -6.65
N SER A 89 -4.05 -7.37 -6.35
CA SER A 89 -3.41 -6.46 -7.27
C SER A 89 -2.74 -5.28 -6.58
N ILE A 90 -1.67 -4.81 -7.21
CA ILE A 90 -1.04 -3.53 -6.92
C ILE A 90 -1.22 -2.65 -8.15
N LYS A 91 -1.83 -1.48 -7.97
CA LYS A 91 -1.99 -0.46 -9.01
C LYS A 91 -1.07 0.71 -8.70
N TYR A 92 -0.44 1.29 -9.71
CA TYR A 92 0.50 2.40 -9.51
C TYR A 92 0.36 3.49 -10.56
N ASP A 93 0.56 4.74 -10.12
CA ASP A 93 0.51 5.93 -10.98
C ASP A 93 1.50 7.01 -10.49
N PRO A 94 2.33 7.62 -11.36
CA PRO A 94 2.40 7.43 -12.81
C PRO A 94 2.92 6.04 -13.21
N ASP A 95 2.77 5.71 -14.50
CA ASP A 95 3.32 4.46 -15.02
C ASP A 95 4.86 4.51 -15.00
N CYS A 96 5.49 3.44 -14.56
CA CYS A 96 6.94 3.32 -14.41
C CYS A 96 7.39 1.89 -14.69
N ASP A 97 8.71 1.66 -14.73
CA ASP A 97 9.26 0.35 -15.09
C ASP A 97 8.78 -0.72 -14.08
N ARG A 98 8.10 -1.74 -14.61
CA ARG A 98 7.60 -2.88 -13.84
C ARG A 98 8.71 -3.55 -13.04
N LYS A 99 9.97 -3.53 -13.51
CA LYS A 99 11.11 -4.06 -12.74
C LYS A 99 11.34 -3.29 -11.44
N GLN A 100 11.18 -1.96 -11.45
CA GLN A 100 11.34 -1.14 -10.25
C GLN A 100 10.20 -1.39 -9.27
N ILE A 101 8.97 -1.52 -9.75
CA ILE A 101 7.82 -1.88 -8.90
C ILE A 101 8.02 -3.27 -8.28
N ASN A 102 8.42 -4.27 -9.06
CA ASN A 102 8.68 -5.61 -8.53
C ASN A 102 9.80 -5.60 -7.48
N ALA A 103 10.90 -4.87 -7.73
CA ALA A 103 11.97 -4.72 -6.74
C ALA A 103 11.47 -4.04 -5.45
N MET A 104 10.59 -3.05 -5.56
CA MET A 104 9.95 -2.43 -4.41
C MET A 104 9.11 -3.46 -3.65
N ILE A 105 8.24 -4.20 -4.33
CA ILE A 105 7.40 -5.24 -3.72
C ILE A 105 8.27 -6.26 -2.98
N ASP A 106 9.34 -6.76 -3.60
CA ASP A 106 10.28 -7.70 -2.99
C ASP A 106 10.92 -7.15 -1.71
N VAL A 107 11.23 -5.85 -1.68
CA VAL A 107 11.79 -5.18 -0.49
C VAL A 107 10.74 -5.03 0.60
N LEU A 108 9.50 -4.67 0.25
CA LEU A 108 8.41 -4.56 1.22
C LEU A 108 8.12 -5.92 1.84
N ASP A 109 8.03 -6.97 1.02
CA ASP A 109 7.78 -8.34 1.44
C ASP A 109 8.89 -8.87 2.35
N ARG A 110 10.17 -8.71 1.98
CA ARG A 110 11.29 -9.07 2.88
C ARG A 110 11.26 -8.30 4.21
N SER A 111 10.74 -7.08 4.21
CA SER A 111 10.63 -6.26 5.42
C SER A 111 9.46 -6.69 6.31
N THR A 112 8.39 -7.27 5.75
CA THR A 112 7.29 -7.84 6.56
C THR A 112 7.76 -9.09 7.30
N PHE A 113 8.57 -9.95 6.65
CA PHE A 113 9.08 -11.19 7.26
C PHE A 113 10.14 -11.00 8.35
N ARG A 114 10.82 -9.84 8.43
CA ARG A 114 11.87 -9.61 9.45
C ARG A 114 11.32 -9.26 10.84
N TYR A 115 10.03 -9.03 10.99
CA TYR A 115 9.40 -8.68 12.26
C TYR A 115 8.43 -9.74 12.79
N PHE A 116 8.48 -10.97 12.24
CA PHE A 116 7.86 -12.17 12.82
C PHE A 116 8.87 -12.97 13.64
#